data_AF-A0A7Y9DS20-F1
#
_entry.id   AF-A0A7Y9DS20-F1
#
_cell.length_a   1.000
_cell.length_b   1.000
_cell.length_c   1.000
_cell.angle_alpha   90.00
_cell.angle_beta   90.00
_cell.angle_gamma   90.00
#
_symmetry.space_group_name_H-M   'P 1'
#
loop_
_entity.id
_entity.type
_entity.pdbx_description
1 polymer ?
#
loop_
_entity_poly.entity_id
_entity_poly.type
_entity_poly.pdbx_seq_one_letter_code
_entity_poly.pdbx_strand_id
1 'polypeptide(L)'
;MTAPHRVVAVPDVPAAVLGWRTWRVGRRAQQRHVLFSPLTGTPWPVARPMVAACASPRHTPPGDTCPCGLYAVADTTTLGWSPSDHEVLGVVALWGEVVEGERGWRASHAYPRFLLTGPGISPEQRAVVARRYGVGVHALDRSPRDLARTLARPAADALRLATDPADVADLLAEATRRREPVVPAPRRRGWRSWLTA
;
A
#
# COMPACT_ATOMS: atom_id res chain seq x y z
N MET A 1 -22.27 14.81 -26.14
CA MET A 1 -22.79 13.74 -25.26
C MET A 1 -21.68 12.71 -25.07
N THR A 2 -20.89 12.86 -24.01
CA THR A 2 -19.74 11.99 -23.71
C THR A 2 -20.25 10.81 -22.91
N ALA A 3 -20.11 9.60 -23.45
CA ALA A 3 -20.52 8.38 -22.75
C ALA A 3 -19.77 8.24 -21.41
N PRO A 4 -20.42 7.81 -20.33
CA PRO A 4 -19.73 7.54 -19.07
C PRO A 4 -18.73 6.39 -19.27
N HIS A 5 -17.46 6.66 -18.96
CA HIS A 5 -16.44 5.62 -18.86
C HIS A 5 -16.89 4.59 -17.81
N ARG A 6 -17.33 3.42 -18.26
CA ARG A 6 -17.58 2.27 -17.39
C ARG A 6 -16.24 1.88 -16.77
N VAL A 7 -16.12 2.09 -15.46
CA VAL A 7 -15.05 1.50 -14.67
C VAL A 7 -15.15 0.00 -14.92
N VAL A 8 -14.14 -0.58 -15.58
CA VAL A 8 -13.93 -2.02 -15.49
C VAL A 8 -13.51 -2.21 -14.05
N ALA A 9 -14.48 -2.58 -13.22
CA ALA A 9 -14.23 -2.98 -11.84
C ALA A 9 -13.03 -3.94 -11.88
N VAL A 10 -12.10 -3.79 -10.92
CA VAL A 10 -11.16 -4.87 -10.64
C VAL A 10 -12.04 -6.12 -10.54
N PRO A 11 -11.85 -7.12 -11.41
CA PRO A 11 -12.75 -8.24 -11.36
C PRO A 11 -12.65 -8.80 -9.94
N ASP A 12 -13.78 -9.17 -9.34
CA ASP A 12 -13.80 -10.12 -8.23
C ASP A 12 -13.34 -11.46 -8.79
N VAL A 13 -12.07 -11.53 -9.20
CA VAL A 13 -11.42 -12.75 -9.61
C VAL A 13 -11.07 -13.46 -8.31
N PRO A 14 -11.64 -14.64 -8.02
CA PRO A 14 -11.19 -15.49 -6.92
C PRO A 14 -9.71 -15.90 -7.00
N ALA A 15 -8.95 -15.43 -8.00
CA ALA A 15 -7.54 -15.73 -8.25
C ALA A 15 -6.58 -14.55 -8.01
N ALA A 16 -7.05 -13.36 -7.59
CA ALA A 16 -6.14 -12.23 -7.36
C ALA A 16 -5.35 -12.39 -6.06
N VAL A 17 -4.02 -12.29 -6.14
CA VAL A 17 -3.15 -12.25 -4.96
C VAL A 17 -3.06 -10.81 -4.45
N LEU A 18 -3.32 -10.62 -3.15
CA LEU A 18 -3.30 -9.30 -2.51
C LEU A 18 -1.99 -9.07 -1.77
N GLY A 19 -1.29 -7.99 -2.14
CA GLY A 19 -0.02 -7.60 -1.54
C GLY A 19 0.09 -6.11 -1.27
N TRP A 20 1.01 -5.73 -0.41
CA TRP A 20 1.36 -4.33 -0.14
C TRP A 20 2.27 -3.79 -1.24
N ARG A 21 2.03 -2.54 -1.63
CA ARG A 21 2.85 -1.83 -2.62
C ARG A 21 2.93 -0.35 -2.30
N THR A 22 4.01 0.28 -2.75
CA THR A 22 4.18 1.73 -2.74
C THR A 22 4.01 2.33 -4.14
N TRP A 23 3.53 3.57 -4.18
CA TRP A 23 3.51 4.46 -5.33
C TRP A 23 4.01 5.84 -4.91
N ARG A 24 4.13 6.75 -5.88
CA ARG A 24 4.18 8.18 -5.62
C ARG A 24 3.14 8.91 -6.45
N VAL A 25 2.59 10.01 -5.92
CA VAL A 25 1.80 10.94 -6.73
C VAL A 25 2.75 11.93 -7.42
N GLY A 26 2.44 12.31 -8.66
CA GLY A 26 3.24 13.29 -9.40
C GLY A 26 3.31 14.66 -8.69
N ARG A 27 4.46 15.33 -8.77
CA ARG A 27 4.67 16.65 -8.13
C ARG A 27 4.26 17.83 -9.03
N ARG A 28 4.35 17.66 -10.36
CA ARG A 28 4.00 18.69 -11.35
C ARG A 28 2.49 18.83 -11.47
N ALA A 29 1.99 20.04 -11.67
CA ALA A 29 0.55 20.35 -11.67
C ALA A 29 -0.28 19.38 -12.55
N GLN A 30 0.19 19.07 -13.75
CA GLN A 30 -0.50 18.17 -14.70
C GLN A 30 -0.50 16.69 -14.25
N GLN A 31 0.37 16.31 -13.32
CA GLN A 31 0.60 14.95 -12.85
C GLN A 31 0.24 14.75 -11.36
N ARG A 32 -0.29 15.79 -10.68
CA ARG A 32 -0.70 15.74 -9.27
C ARG A 32 -1.79 14.72 -8.95
N HIS A 33 -2.36 14.06 -9.95
CA HIS A 33 -3.39 13.04 -9.78
C HIS A 33 -3.04 11.71 -10.44
N VAL A 34 -1.76 11.50 -10.77
CA VAL A 34 -1.25 10.28 -11.41
C VAL A 34 -0.35 9.56 -10.43
N LEU A 35 -0.59 8.27 -10.25
CA LEU A 35 0.28 7.35 -9.53
C LEU A 35 1.46 6.96 -10.42
N PHE A 36 2.63 6.86 -9.84
CA PHE A 36 3.84 6.40 -10.52
C PHE A 36 4.48 5.28 -9.72
N SER A 37 5.08 4.33 -10.43
CA SER A 37 6.00 3.35 -9.84
C SER A 37 7.15 4.10 -9.16
N PRO A 38 7.48 3.81 -7.89
CA PRO A 38 8.46 4.58 -7.12
C PRO A 38 9.86 4.59 -7.76
N LEU A 39 10.32 3.42 -8.24
CA LEU A 39 11.68 3.26 -8.77
C LEU A 39 11.80 3.64 -10.25
N THR A 40 10.87 3.18 -11.09
CA THR A 40 10.96 3.40 -12.55
C THR A 40 10.34 4.71 -13.00
N GLY A 41 9.53 5.35 -12.16
CA GLY A 41 8.76 6.52 -12.54
C GLY A 41 7.73 6.26 -13.64
N THR A 42 7.37 5.01 -13.91
CA THR A 42 6.35 4.64 -14.90
C THR A 42 4.97 5.06 -14.40
N PRO A 43 4.16 5.80 -15.18
CA PRO A 43 2.81 6.18 -14.79
C PRO A 43 1.90 4.95 -14.73
N TRP A 44 1.14 4.83 -13.66
CA TRP A 44 0.11 3.82 -13.52
C TRP A 44 -1.16 4.25 -14.25
N PRO A 45 -1.69 3.39 -15.13
CA PRO A 45 -2.83 3.76 -15.92
C PRO A 45 -4.09 3.91 -15.05
N VAL A 46 -4.95 4.84 -15.45
CA VAL A 46 -6.21 5.17 -14.77
C VAL A 46 -7.31 4.23 -15.23
N ALA A 47 -8.07 3.65 -14.29
CA ALA A 47 -9.25 2.81 -14.55
C ALA A 47 -9.00 1.60 -15.46
N ARG A 48 -7.75 1.16 -15.60
CA ARG A 48 -7.36 -0.04 -16.32
C ARG A 48 -6.13 -0.68 -15.67
N PRO A 49 -5.94 -2.00 -15.78
CA PRO A 49 -4.80 -2.69 -15.19
C PRO A 49 -3.46 -2.15 -15.68
N MET A 50 -2.47 -2.12 -14.78
CA MET A 50 -1.08 -2.06 -15.19
C MET A 50 -0.68 -3.43 -15.74
N VAL A 51 -0.11 -3.46 -16.93
CA VAL A 51 0.50 -4.65 -17.54
C VAL A 51 2.01 -4.54 -17.39
N ALA A 52 2.62 -5.59 -16.88
CA ALA A 52 4.06 -5.66 -16.72
C ALA A 52 4.76 -5.64 -18.09
N ALA A 53 5.87 -4.91 -18.19
CA ALA A 53 6.67 -4.84 -19.40
C ALA A 53 8.15 -5.10 -19.06
N CYS A 54 8.88 -5.71 -19.99
CA CYS A 54 10.34 -5.83 -19.95
C CYS A 54 10.95 -4.96 -21.03
N ALA A 55 12.13 -4.39 -20.77
CA ALA A 55 12.92 -3.72 -21.80
C ALA A 55 13.45 -4.71 -22.86
N SER A 56 13.59 -5.99 -22.50
CA SER A 56 13.92 -7.06 -23.44
C SER A 56 12.63 -7.59 -24.09
N PRO A 57 12.51 -7.59 -25.43
CA PRO A 57 11.35 -8.14 -26.12
C PRO A 57 11.30 -9.68 -26.05
N ARG A 58 12.37 -10.33 -25.59
CA ARG A 58 12.45 -11.79 -25.43
C ARG A 58 11.78 -12.29 -24.15
N HIS A 59 11.38 -11.40 -23.25
CA HIS A 59 10.81 -11.76 -21.96
C HIS A 59 9.34 -11.36 -21.89
N THR A 60 8.48 -12.35 -21.62
CA THR A 60 7.12 -12.13 -21.14
C THR A 60 7.18 -11.98 -19.62
N PRO A 61 6.80 -10.83 -19.04
CA PRO A 61 6.82 -10.66 -17.59
C PRO A 61 5.64 -11.40 -16.91
N PRO A 62 5.85 -12.02 -15.73
CA PRO A 62 7.12 -12.12 -15.02
C PRO A 62 8.05 -13.17 -15.65
N GLY A 63 9.23 -12.77 -16.10
CA GLY A 63 10.19 -13.75 -16.64
C GLY A 63 10.87 -14.56 -15.54
N ASP A 64 11.10 -15.85 -15.77
CA ASP A 64 11.70 -16.79 -14.81
C ASP A 64 13.06 -16.34 -14.26
N THR A 65 13.91 -15.80 -15.14
CA THR A 65 15.29 -15.38 -14.81
C THR A 65 15.48 -13.86 -14.88
N CYS A 66 14.39 -13.11 -15.05
CA CYS A 66 14.43 -11.67 -15.25
C CYS A 66 13.66 -10.92 -14.14
N PRO A 67 14.20 -9.82 -13.57
CA PRO A 67 13.48 -9.03 -12.57
C PRO A 67 12.34 -8.16 -13.15
N CYS A 68 11.85 -8.42 -14.37
CA CYS A 68 10.69 -7.73 -14.95
C CYS A 68 9.35 -8.20 -14.36
N GLY A 69 8.50 -7.31 -13.87
CA GLY A 69 7.23 -7.72 -13.27
C GLY A 69 6.66 -6.64 -12.35
N LEU A 70 5.41 -6.82 -11.93
CA LEU A 70 4.76 -5.95 -10.97
C LEU A 70 4.83 -6.58 -9.59
N TYR A 71 5.63 -5.96 -8.72
CA TYR A 71 5.89 -6.46 -7.37
C TYR A 71 4.86 -6.00 -6.34
N ALA A 72 4.56 -6.88 -5.39
CA ALA A 72 3.95 -6.56 -4.10
C ALA A 72 4.59 -7.41 -3.01
N VAL A 73 4.53 -6.95 -1.76
CA VAL A 73 5.11 -7.66 -0.61
C VAL A 73 4.03 -8.13 0.35
N ALA A 74 4.30 -9.21 1.08
CA ALA A 74 3.39 -9.70 2.12
C ALA A 74 3.46 -8.84 3.40
N ASP A 75 4.67 -8.37 3.74
CA ASP A 75 4.96 -7.63 4.96
C ASP A 75 5.39 -6.19 4.64
N THR A 76 4.71 -5.20 5.24
CA THR A 76 4.97 -3.77 5.03
C THR A 76 6.39 -3.34 5.40
N THR A 77 7.08 -4.07 6.27
CA THR A 77 8.46 -3.78 6.66
C THR A 77 9.47 -4.04 5.55
N THR A 78 9.10 -4.83 4.54
CA THR A 78 9.95 -5.18 3.39
C THR A 78 9.75 -4.28 2.17
N LEU A 79 8.90 -3.26 2.29
CA LEU A 79 8.60 -2.32 1.20
C LEU A 79 9.83 -1.52 0.77
N GLY A 80 10.02 -1.41 -0.55
CA GLY A 80 10.92 -0.44 -1.15
C GLY A 80 10.25 0.94 -1.21
N TRP A 81 11.01 1.98 -0.88
CA TRP A 81 10.54 3.37 -0.89
C TRP A 81 11.43 4.24 -1.78
N SER A 82 10.83 5.19 -2.50
CA SER A 82 11.57 6.27 -3.17
C SER A 82 11.74 7.45 -2.22
N PRO A 83 12.83 8.23 -2.23
CA PRO A 83 12.93 9.44 -1.41
C PRO A 83 11.92 10.50 -1.90
N SER A 84 10.70 10.50 -1.35
CA SER A 84 9.64 11.44 -1.73
C SER A 84 8.59 11.60 -0.63
N ASP A 85 8.19 12.82 -0.35
CA ASP A 85 7.09 13.13 0.60
C ASP A 85 5.69 12.88 -0.01
N HIS A 86 5.63 12.54 -1.30
CA HIS A 86 4.41 12.18 -2.03
C HIS A 86 4.26 10.65 -2.16
N GLU A 87 4.84 9.92 -1.22
CA GLU A 87 4.68 8.48 -1.10
C GLU A 87 3.21 8.12 -0.87
N VAL A 88 2.83 7.00 -1.44
CA VAL A 88 1.53 6.36 -1.26
C VAL A 88 1.80 4.92 -0.90
N LEU A 89 1.15 4.43 0.15
CA LEU A 89 1.08 3.01 0.49
C LEU A 89 -0.27 2.50 0.04
N GLY A 90 -0.40 1.20 -0.22
CA GLY A 90 -1.71 0.60 -0.41
C GLY A 90 -1.61 -0.88 -0.71
N VAL A 91 -2.76 -1.48 -0.88
CA VAL A 91 -2.88 -2.86 -1.34
C VAL A 91 -3.08 -2.86 -2.83
N VAL A 92 -2.40 -3.78 -3.49
CA VAL A 92 -2.51 -4.03 -4.92
C VAL A 92 -3.03 -5.44 -5.14
N ALA A 93 -3.99 -5.59 -6.05
CA ALA A 93 -4.38 -6.88 -6.57
C ALA A 93 -3.43 -7.27 -7.70
N LEU A 94 -2.90 -8.49 -7.66
CA LEU A 94 -2.01 -9.08 -8.64
C LEU A 94 -2.69 -10.27 -9.31
N TRP A 95 -2.59 -10.41 -10.63
CA TRP A 95 -3.18 -11.54 -11.36
C TRP A 95 -2.53 -11.80 -12.72
N GLY A 96 -3.08 -12.78 -13.45
CA GLY A 96 -2.50 -13.35 -14.65
C GLY A 96 -1.45 -14.38 -14.26
N GLU A 97 -0.28 -14.34 -14.88
CA GLU A 97 0.88 -15.07 -14.36
C GLU A 97 1.39 -14.39 -13.08
N VAL A 98 1.49 -15.16 -12.00
CA VAL A 98 1.93 -14.73 -10.68
C VAL A 98 3.02 -15.68 -10.18
N VAL A 99 4.13 -15.13 -9.76
CA VAL A 99 5.27 -15.85 -9.16
C VAL A 99 5.40 -15.43 -7.71
N GLU A 100 5.35 -16.39 -6.80
CA GLU A 100 5.65 -16.20 -5.38
C GLU A 100 7.15 -16.24 -5.15
N GLY A 101 7.62 -15.38 -4.24
CA GLY A 101 8.98 -15.39 -3.73
C GLY A 101 8.97 -15.11 -2.23
N GLU A 102 10.15 -15.13 -1.61
CA GLU A 102 10.31 -15.12 -0.15
C GLU A 102 9.65 -13.93 0.57
N ARG A 103 9.50 -12.78 -0.11
CA ARG A 103 8.97 -11.53 0.48
C ARG A 103 7.59 -11.14 -0.06
N GLY A 104 7.05 -11.88 -1.01
CA GLY A 104 5.79 -11.55 -1.67
C GLY A 104 5.76 -12.05 -3.10
N TRP A 105 5.24 -11.25 -4.02
CA TRP A 105 4.85 -11.73 -5.34
C TRP A 105 5.27 -10.78 -6.45
N ARG A 106 5.42 -11.35 -7.65
CA ARG A 106 5.43 -10.64 -8.93
C ARG A 106 4.28 -11.12 -9.77
N ALA A 107 3.70 -10.21 -10.55
CA ALA A 107 2.71 -10.60 -11.52
C ALA A 107 2.85 -9.86 -12.86
N SER A 108 2.17 -10.43 -13.85
CA SER A 108 1.97 -9.85 -15.18
C SER A 108 0.98 -8.70 -15.16
N HIS A 109 -0.01 -8.71 -14.25
CA HIS A 109 -1.03 -7.67 -14.12
C HIS A 109 -1.17 -7.20 -12.69
N ALA A 110 -1.48 -5.91 -12.53
CA ALA A 110 -1.77 -5.34 -11.23
C ALA A 110 -2.72 -4.15 -11.29
N TYR A 111 -3.50 -3.94 -10.23
CA TYR A 111 -4.26 -2.71 -10.04
C TYR A 111 -4.44 -2.39 -8.55
N PRO A 112 -4.42 -1.11 -8.13
CA PRO A 112 -4.62 -0.76 -6.73
C PRO A 112 -6.01 -1.22 -6.25
N ARG A 113 -6.10 -1.69 -5.01
CA ARG A 113 -7.38 -2.00 -4.33
C ARG A 113 -7.82 -0.83 -3.45
N PHE A 114 -6.88 -0.29 -2.69
CA PHE A 114 -7.03 0.97 -1.96
C PHE A 114 -5.66 1.64 -1.76
N LEU A 115 -5.69 2.93 -1.45
CA LEU A 115 -4.49 3.74 -1.22
C LEU A 115 -4.56 4.45 0.13
N LEU A 116 -3.40 4.66 0.73
CA LEU A 116 -3.16 5.39 1.96
C LEU A 116 -2.17 6.51 1.66
N THR A 117 -2.55 7.75 1.97
CA THR A 117 -1.71 8.92 1.71
C THR A 117 -1.48 9.70 2.99
N GLY A 118 -0.25 10.20 3.18
CA GLY A 118 0.08 11.09 4.28
C GLY A 118 -0.42 12.52 4.09
N PRO A 119 -0.07 13.43 5.03
CA PRO A 119 -0.55 14.82 5.04
C PRO A 119 -0.07 15.67 3.86
N GLY A 120 0.98 15.24 3.16
CA GLY A 120 1.52 15.95 1.98
C GLY A 120 0.61 15.92 0.73
N ILE A 121 -0.46 15.11 0.74
CA ILE A 121 -1.46 15.06 -0.33
C ILE A 121 -2.75 15.71 0.18
N SER A 122 -3.21 16.78 -0.48
CA SER A 122 -4.39 17.52 -0.03
C SER A 122 -5.69 16.69 -0.14
N PRO A 123 -6.75 17.03 0.61
CA PRO A 123 -8.06 16.37 0.49
C PRO A 123 -8.60 16.39 -0.95
N GLU A 124 -8.50 17.52 -1.65
CA GLU A 124 -8.92 17.67 -3.04
C GLU A 124 -8.13 16.77 -3.98
N GLN A 125 -6.80 16.72 -3.79
CA GLN A 125 -5.92 15.87 -4.58
C GLN A 125 -6.25 14.39 -4.38
N ARG A 126 -6.49 13.97 -3.13
CA ARG A 126 -6.97 12.61 -2.80
C ARG A 126 -8.29 12.29 -3.50
N ALA A 127 -9.28 13.19 -3.42
CA ALA A 127 -10.59 12.97 -4.02
C ALA A 127 -10.50 12.78 -5.55
N VAL A 128 -9.63 13.54 -6.23
CA VAL A 128 -9.40 13.37 -7.66
C VAL A 128 -8.71 12.03 -7.96
N VAL A 129 -7.72 11.62 -7.16
CA VAL A 129 -7.07 10.31 -7.31
C VAL A 129 -8.09 9.18 -7.12
N ALA A 130 -8.88 9.23 -6.05
CA ALA A 130 -9.92 8.24 -5.75
C ALA A 130 -10.91 8.10 -6.92
N ARG A 131 -11.44 9.22 -7.42
CA ARG A 131 -12.36 9.23 -8.56
C ARG A 131 -11.73 8.70 -9.83
N ARG A 132 -10.48 9.08 -10.14
CA ARG A 132 -9.80 8.64 -11.37
C ARG A 132 -9.54 7.15 -11.34
N TYR A 133 -8.94 6.65 -10.27
CA TYR A 133 -8.58 5.23 -10.16
C TYR A 133 -9.77 4.34 -9.77
N GLY A 134 -10.88 4.90 -9.29
CA GLY A 134 -12.04 4.12 -8.86
C GLY A 134 -11.72 3.25 -7.63
N VAL A 135 -10.88 3.75 -6.72
CA VAL A 135 -10.44 3.04 -5.51
C VAL A 135 -10.54 3.94 -4.28
N GLY A 136 -10.71 3.34 -3.11
CA GLY A 136 -10.64 4.06 -1.83
C GLY A 136 -9.27 4.72 -1.63
N VAL A 137 -9.27 5.97 -1.16
CA VAL A 137 -8.04 6.71 -0.81
C VAL A 137 -8.21 7.29 0.58
N HIS A 138 -7.51 6.71 1.55
CA HIS A 138 -7.63 7.03 2.97
C HIS A 138 -6.49 7.95 3.41
N ALA A 139 -6.83 8.95 4.23
CA ALA A 139 -5.87 9.88 4.80
C ALA A 139 -5.18 9.27 6.02
N LEU A 140 -3.90 9.58 6.19
CA LEU A 140 -3.12 9.27 7.39
C LEU A 140 -2.66 10.57 8.04
N ASP A 141 -2.63 10.60 9.37
CA ASP A 141 -2.08 11.72 10.15
C ASP A 141 -0.54 11.75 10.16
N ARG A 142 0.10 10.73 9.60
CA ARG A 142 1.56 10.54 9.53
C ARG A 142 1.98 10.08 8.15
N SER A 143 3.30 9.96 7.92
CA SER A 143 3.78 9.45 6.63
C SER A 143 3.37 7.98 6.42
N PRO A 144 3.09 7.54 5.17
CA PRO A 144 2.81 6.13 4.88
C PRO A 144 3.98 5.22 5.26
N ARG A 145 5.22 5.73 5.20
CA ARG A 145 6.43 5.02 5.61
C ARG A 145 6.45 4.74 7.11
N ASP A 146 6.06 5.71 7.94
CA ASP A 146 5.99 5.52 9.39
C ASP A 146 4.88 4.56 9.78
N LEU A 147 3.73 4.60 9.08
CA LEU A 147 2.69 3.59 9.25
C LEU A 147 3.24 2.20 8.93
N ALA A 148 3.83 2.00 7.75
CA ALA A 148 4.35 0.70 7.32
C ALA A 148 5.36 0.07 8.30
N ARG A 149 6.19 0.90 8.96
CA ARG A 149 7.17 0.45 9.96
C ARG A 149 6.57 0.07 11.30
N THR A 150 5.43 0.65 11.65
CA THR A 150 4.81 0.50 12.98
C THR A 150 3.52 -0.31 12.96
N LEU A 151 3.00 -0.63 11.77
CA LEU A 151 1.81 -1.44 11.60
C LEU A 151 2.10 -2.88 12.05
N ALA A 152 1.39 -3.32 13.10
CA ALA A 152 1.52 -4.68 13.58
C ALA A 152 1.08 -5.67 12.49
N ARG A 153 1.82 -6.78 12.34
CA ARG A 153 1.58 -7.77 11.28
C ARG A 153 0.12 -8.27 11.19
N PRO A 154 -0.57 -8.61 12.30
CA PRO A 154 -1.98 -9.00 12.22
C PRO A 154 -2.90 -7.91 11.64
N ALA A 155 -2.65 -6.65 11.97
CA ALA A 155 -3.41 -5.52 11.41
C ALA A 155 -3.07 -5.29 9.92
N ALA A 156 -1.79 -5.44 9.55
CA ALA A 156 -1.37 -5.40 8.16
C ALA A 156 -2.02 -6.51 7.33
N ASP A 157 -2.10 -7.73 7.87
CA ASP A 157 -2.75 -8.85 7.18
C ASP A 157 -4.26 -8.66 7.06
N ALA A 158 -4.93 -8.20 8.12
CA ALA A 158 -6.36 -7.88 8.08
C ALA A 158 -6.68 -6.82 7.02
N LEU A 159 -5.92 -5.72 6.99
CA LEU A 159 -6.07 -4.67 5.98
C LEU A 159 -5.79 -5.19 4.57
N ARG A 160 -4.77 -6.03 4.40
CA ARG A 160 -4.40 -6.60 3.10
C ARG A 160 -5.49 -7.50 2.52
N LEU A 161 -6.21 -8.21 3.38
CA LEU A 161 -7.24 -9.18 3.00
C LEU A 161 -8.66 -8.60 3.03
N ALA A 162 -8.84 -7.36 3.49
CA ALA A 162 -10.15 -6.70 3.53
C ALA A 162 -10.77 -6.63 2.13
N THR A 163 -12.01 -7.11 2.03
CA THR A 163 -12.73 -7.18 0.75
C THR A 163 -13.64 -5.98 0.54
N ASP A 164 -14.26 -5.48 1.62
CA ASP A 164 -15.15 -4.32 1.62
C ASP A 164 -14.38 -3.01 1.92
N PRO A 165 -14.62 -1.92 1.17
CA PRO A 165 -14.12 -0.59 1.51
C PRO A 165 -14.45 -0.09 2.93
N ALA A 166 -15.61 -0.46 3.50
CA ALA A 166 -15.99 -0.10 4.85
C ALA A 166 -15.05 -0.75 5.89
N ASP A 167 -14.76 -2.04 5.72
CA ASP A 167 -13.82 -2.76 6.59
C ASP A 167 -12.44 -2.11 6.60
N VAL A 168 -11.97 -1.63 5.44
CA VAL A 168 -10.68 -0.94 5.35
C VAL A 168 -10.66 0.31 6.23
N ALA A 169 -11.72 1.12 6.22
CA ALA A 169 -11.79 2.33 7.03
C ALA A 169 -11.76 2.01 8.54
N ASP A 170 -12.53 1.02 8.97
CA ASP A 170 -12.62 0.63 10.38
C ASP A 170 -11.32 -0.02 10.87
N LEU A 171 -10.72 -0.91 10.08
CA LEU A 171 -9.44 -1.53 10.36
C LEU A 171 -8.30 -0.50 10.40
N LEU A 172 -8.33 0.52 9.52
CA LEU A 172 -7.36 1.61 9.57
C LEU A 172 -7.54 2.45 10.82
N ALA A 173 -8.79 2.79 11.17
CA ALA A 173 -9.08 3.53 12.39
C ALA A 173 -8.51 2.77 13.60
N GLU A 174 -8.84 1.48 13.74
CA GLU A 174 -8.26 0.55 14.74
C GLU A 174 -6.73 0.56 14.77
N ALA A 175 -6.10 0.28 13.62
CA ALA A 175 -4.66 0.11 13.53
C ALA A 175 -3.88 1.40 13.81
N THR A 176 -4.52 2.55 13.63
CA THR A 176 -3.93 3.88 13.85
C THR A 176 -4.33 4.50 15.18
N ARG A 177 -5.27 3.90 15.95
CA ARG A 177 -5.63 4.41 17.27
C ARG A 177 -4.38 4.51 18.13
N ARG A 178 -4.17 5.69 18.72
CA ARG A 178 -3.10 5.89 19.69
C ARG A 178 -3.31 4.89 20.82
N ARG A 179 -2.39 3.93 20.95
CA ARG A 179 -2.30 3.14 22.17
C ARG A 179 -1.67 4.02 23.22
N GLU A 180 -2.41 4.27 24.30
CA GLU A 180 -1.83 4.91 25.47
C GLU A 180 -0.65 4.03 25.93
N PRO A 181 0.55 4.62 26.14
CA PRO A 181 1.67 3.83 26.60
C PRO A 181 1.27 3.18 27.93
N VAL A 182 1.34 1.85 27.98
CA VAL A 182 1.20 1.13 29.24
C VAL A 182 2.40 1.56 30.09
N VAL A 183 2.17 2.47 31.02
CA VAL A 183 3.18 2.83 32.02
C VAL A 183 3.34 1.59 32.91
N PRO A 184 4.47 0.88 32.86
CA PRO A 184 4.66 -0.30 33.69
C PRO A 184 4.54 0.12 35.15
N ALA A 185 3.81 -0.67 35.95
CA ALA A 185 3.68 -0.40 37.38
C ALA A 185 5.09 -0.22 37.99
N PRO A 186 5.29 0.79 38.85
CA PRO A 186 6.59 1.02 39.47
C PRO A 186 7.03 -0.28 40.14
N ARG A 187 8.22 -0.76 39.78
CA ARG A 187 8.84 -1.91 40.45
C ARG A 187 8.90 -1.56 41.93
N ARG A 188 8.10 -2.24 42.76
CA ARG A 188 8.15 -2.07 44.23
C ARG A 188 9.58 -2.35 44.64
N ARG A 189 10.35 -1.31 45.01
CA ARG A 189 11.63 -1.49 45.69
C ARG A 189 11.29 -2.19 47.00
N GLY A 190 11.73 -3.43 47.16
CA GLY A 190 11.48 -4.20 48.37
C GLY A 190 11.96 -3.40 49.59
N TRP A 191 11.05 -3.12 50.52
CA TRP A 191 11.37 -2.52 51.81
C TRP A 191 12.06 -3.57 52.68
N ARG A 192 13.37 -3.78 52.48
CA ARG A 192 14.21 -4.57 53.38
C ARG A 192 15.61 -3.98 53.43
N SER A 193 15.82 -2.97 54.28
CA SER A 193 17.12 -2.72 54.95
C SER A 193 17.04 -1.48 55.85
N TRP A 194 16.48 -1.59 57.05
CA TRP A 194 16.82 -0.74 58.21
C TRP A 194 16.45 -1.48 59.50
N LEU A 195 17.17 -2.56 59.85
CA LEU A 195 17.07 -3.16 61.20
C LEU A 195 18.34 -3.94 61.66
N THR A 196 19.52 -3.73 61.07
CA THR A 196 20.77 -4.27 61.63
C THR A 196 21.95 -3.35 61.34
N ALA A 197 22.30 -2.52 62.32
CA ALA A 197 23.64 -2.20 62.83
C ALA A 197 23.61 -0.84 63.53
#